data_AF-A0A973XF02-F1
#
_entry.id   AF-A0A973XF02-F1
#
_cell.length_a   1.000
_cell.length_b   1.000
_cell.length_c   1.000
_cell.angle_alpha   90.00
_cell.angle_beta   90.00
_cell.angle_gamma   90.00
#
_symmetry.space_group_name_H-M   'P 1'
#
loop_
_entity.id
_entity.type
_entity.pdbx_description
1 polymer ?
#
loop_
_entity_poly.entity_id
_entity_poly.type
_entity_poly.pdbx_seq_one_letter_code
_entity_poly.pdbx_strand_id
1 'polypeptide(L)'
;LAQRSGVANGAGMEVCNLLLASVKNGRVGSSYTQWVVGYLSGYNLFGEQKQLEEIPDEVAMGTYLKRYCRDHPTDKVIWASMALINELGGYRPPYMNK
;
A
#
# COMPACT_ATOMS: atom_id res chain seq x y z
N LEU A 1 15.14 -34.49 1.51
CA LEU A 1 14.88 -33.19 0.84
C LEU A 1 14.82 -32.12 1.90
N ALA A 2 15.86 -31.29 2.05
CA ALA A 2 15.85 -30.18 3.00
C ALA A 2 15.25 -28.95 2.32
N GLN A 3 14.10 -28.50 2.80
CA GLN A 3 13.45 -27.28 2.32
C GLN A 3 14.32 -26.09 2.75
N ARG A 4 14.87 -25.35 1.78
CA ARG A 4 15.62 -24.12 2.09
C ARG A 4 14.66 -23.15 2.78
N SER A 5 15.07 -22.59 3.91
CA SER A 5 14.35 -21.51 4.58
C SER A 5 14.16 -20.35 3.60
N GLY A 6 12.96 -20.21 3.06
CA GLY A 6 12.56 -19.06 2.25
C GLY A 6 12.04 -17.97 3.17
N VAL A 7 12.49 -16.73 2.99
CA VAL A 7 11.85 -15.57 3.63
C VAL A 7 10.58 -15.26 2.85
N ALA A 8 9.42 -15.45 3.47
CA ALA A 8 8.16 -14.97 2.93
C ALA A 8 8.03 -13.47 3.21
N ASN A 9 7.85 -12.67 2.16
CA ASN A 9 7.58 -11.24 2.27
C ASN A 9 6.17 -10.96 1.73
N GLY A 10 5.46 -10.02 2.37
CA GLY A 10 4.18 -9.52 1.87
C GLY A 10 4.38 -8.48 0.76
N ALA A 11 3.37 -8.29 -0.09
CA ALA A 11 3.42 -7.37 -1.24
C ALA A 11 3.77 -5.92 -0.85
N GLY A 12 3.43 -5.49 0.37
CA GLY A 12 3.81 -4.18 0.90
C GLY A 12 5.31 -3.97 1.10
N MET A 13 6.09 -5.05 1.25
CA MET A 13 7.54 -4.99 1.46
C MET A 13 8.33 -4.99 0.15
N GLU A 14 7.66 -5.24 -0.98
CA GLU A 14 8.27 -5.18 -2.30
C GLU A 14 8.47 -3.74 -2.77
N VAL A 15 9.49 -3.53 -3.58
CA VAL A 15 9.79 -2.24 -4.20
C VAL A 15 8.85 -1.95 -5.37
N CYS A 16 8.51 -0.68 -5.56
CA CYS A 16 7.51 -0.17 -6.50
C CYS A 16 7.80 -0.56 -7.96
N ASN A 17 9.07 -0.68 -8.36
CA ASN A 17 9.42 -1.15 -9.69
C ASN A 17 8.93 -2.57 -9.99
N LEU A 18 8.78 -3.44 -8.98
CA LEU A 18 8.25 -4.79 -9.14
C LEU A 18 6.74 -4.76 -9.43
N LEU A 19 6.00 -3.87 -8.77
CA LEU A 19 4.59 -3.61 -9.09
C LEU A 19 4.45 -3.11 -10.53
N LEU A 20 5.25 -2.13 -10.95
CA LEU A 20 5.19 -1.63 -12.32
C LEU A 20 5.51 -2.73 -13.35
N ALA A 21 6.48 -3.59 -13.04
CA ALA A 21 6.84 -4.73 -13.88
C ALA A 21 5.73 -5.80 -13.92
N SER A 22 5.03 -6.07 -12.80
CA SER A 22 3.96 -7.06 -12.75
C SER A 22 2.78 -6.63 -13.62
N VAL A 23 2.37 -5.36 -13.51
CA VAL A 23 1.28 -4.76 -14.30
C VAL A 23 1.59 -4.83 -15.80
N LYS A 24 2.83 -4.51 -16.20
CA LYS A 24 3.25 -4.59 -17.62
C LYS A 24 3.16 -6.00 -18.20
N ASN A 25 3.38 -7.02 -17.36
CA ASN A 25 3.35 -8.42 -17.76
C ASN A 25 1.94 -9.05 -17.69
N GLY A 26 0.88 -8.24 -17.51
CA GLY A 26 -0.50 -8.74 -17.39
C GLY A 26 -0.74 -9.58 -16.14
N ARG A 27 0.19 -9.58 -15.18
CA ARG A 27 0.08 -10.31 -13.92
C ARG A 27 -0.37 -9.37 -12.80
N VAL A 28 -1.38 -9.85 -12.06
CA VAL A 28 -1.68 -9.60 -10.64
C VAL A 28 -1.17 -8.24 -10.12
N GLY A 29 -1.74 -7.14 -10.62
CA GLY A 29 -1.75 -5.88 -9.87
C GLY A 29 -2.64 -5.99 -8.61
N SER A 30 -3.58 -6.94 -8.62
CA SER A 30 -4.56 -7.13 -7.56
C SER A 30 -3.95 -7.54 -6.22
N SER A 31 -2.80 -8.23 -6.18
CA SER A 31 -2.17 -8.62 -4.91
C SER A 31 -1.64 -7.41 -4.14
N TYR A 32 -1.04 -6.44 -4.84
CA TYR A 32 -0.61 -5.18 -4.23
C TYR A 32 -1.82 -4.38 -3.77
N THR A 33 -2.83 -4.25 -4.62
CA THR A 33 -4.06 -3.53 -4.27
C THR A 33 -4.76 -4.15 -3.05
N GLN A 34 -4.95 -5.47 -3.04
CA GLN A 34 -5.55 -6.20 -1.91
C GLN A 34 -4.73 -6.05 -0.64
N TRP A 35 -3.40 -6.13 -0.75
CA TRP A 35 -2.52 -5.91 0.40
C TRP A 35 -2.70 -4.50 0.98
N VAL A 36 -2.75 -3.47 0.11
CA VAL A 36 -2.94 -2.09 0.55
C VAL A 36 -4.34 -1.89 1.15
N VAL A 37 -5.40 -2.42 0.54
CA VAL A 37 -6.76 -2.38 1.10
C VAL A 37 -6.80 -3.05 2.48
N GLY A 38 -6.15 -4.21 2.64
CA GLY A 38 -6.04 -4.89 3.93
C GLY A 38 -5.28 -4.06 4.97
N TYR A 39 -4.18 -3.43 4.56
CA TYR A 39 -3.41 -2.54 5.42
C TYR A 39 -4.24 -1.33 5.90
N LEU A 40 -4.96 -0.65 5.00
CA LEU A 40 -5.82 0.49 5.36
C LEU A 40 -7.01 0.07 6.22
N SER A 41 -7.57 -1.11 5.97
CA SER A 41 -8.62 -1.70 6.82
C SER A 41 -8.10 -1.95 8.23
N GLY A 42 -6.89 -2.51 8.36
CA GLY A 42 -6.22 -2.69 9.64
C GLY A 42 -5.94 -1.35 10.34
N TYR A 43 -5.47 -0.35 9.60
CA TYR A 43 -5.24 1.00 10.12
C TYR A 43 -6.51 1.61 10.72
N ASN A 44 -7.67 1.40 10.09
CA ASN A 44 -8.96 1.81 10.65
C ASN A 44 -9.40 0.96 11.84
N LEU A 45 -9.20 -0.36 11.79
CA LEU A 45 -9.65 -1.29 12.84
C LEU A 45 -8.89 -1.11 14.16
N PHE A 46 -7.59 -0.83 14.09
CA PHE A 46 -6.72 -0.71 15.27
C PHE A 46 -6.54 0.73 15.77
N GLY A 47 -7.13 1.72 15.10
CA GLY A 47 -7.18 3.09 15.59
C GLY A 47 -8.20 3.25 16.73
N GLU A 48 -7.91 4.09 17.72
CA GLU A 48 -8.86 4.43 18.81
C GLU A 48 -10.14 5.11 18.29
N GLN A 49 -10.05 5.73 17.12
CA GLN A 49 -11.15 6.34 16.39
C GLN A 49 -11.02 5.98 14.90
N LYS A 50 -12.11 6.11 14.15
CA LYS A 50 -12.08 5.93 12.69
C LYS A 50 -11.03 6.88 12.09
N GLN A 51 -10.04 6.34 11.39
CA GLN A 51 -8.90 7.13 10.88
C GLN A 51 -9.16 7.64 9.47
N LEU A 52 -9.76 6.81 8.61
CA LEU A 52 -10.11 7.11 7.23
C LEU A 52 -11.62 6.98 7.04
N GLU A 53 -12.25 7.99 6.45
CA GLU A 53 -13.69 7.98 6.21
C GLU A 53 -14.10 6.90 5.20
N GLU A 54 -13.31 6.75 4.14
CA GLU A 54 -13.53 5.81 3.05
C GLU A 54 -12.20 5.23 2.58
N ILE A 55 -12.19 3.93 2.31
CA ILE A 55 -11.07 3.25 1.66
C ILE A 55 -11.40 3.18 0.16
N PRO A 56 -10.53 3.68 -0.74
CA PRO A 56 -10.79 3.64 -2.17
C PRO A 56 -11.02 2.22 -2.70
N ASP A 57 -11.86 2.10 -3.73
CA ASP A 57 -12.08 0.83 -4.43
C ASP A 57 -10.81 0.31 -5.12
N GLU A 58 -10.85 -0.93 -5.59
CA GLU A 58 -9.70 -1.61 -6.21
C GLU A 58 -9.14 -0.85 -7.43
N VAL A 59 -10.00 -0.21 -8.23
CA VAL A 59 -9.60 0.50 -9.46
C VAL A 59 -8.91 1.81 -9.11
N ALA A 60 -9.49 2.59 -8.20
CA ALA A 60 -8.91 3.83 -7.69
C ALA A 60 -7.58 3.55 -6.99
N MET A 61 -7.52 2.51 -6.16
CA MET A 61 -6.31 2.08 -5.47
C MET A 61 -5.20 1.66 -6.44
N GLY A 62 -5.53 0.82 -7.42
CA GLY A 62 -4.56 0.41 -8.44
C GLY A 62 -4.05 1.60 -9.26
N THR A 63 -4.92 2.58 -9.55
CA THR A 63 -4.53 3.81 -10.24
C THR A 63 -3.59 4.67 -9.40
N TYR A 64 -3.90 4.85 -8.12
CA TYR A 64 -3.04 5.55 -7.18
C TYR A 64 -1.67 4.88 -7.05
N LEU A 65 -1.61 3.56 -6.84
CA LEU A 65 -0.35 2.83 -6.68
C LEU A 65 0.54 2.93 -7.93
N LYS A 66 -0.05 2.84 -9.12
CA LYS A 66 0.69 3.05 -10.38
C LYS A 66 1.26 4.46 -10.49
N ARG A 67 0.51 5.48 -10.06
CA ARG A 67 0.98 6.88 -10.03
C ARG A 67 2.15 7.02 -9.06
N TYR A 68 1.95 6.67 -7.79
CA TYR A 68 2.99 6.76 -6.76
C TYR A 68 4.25 6.00 -7.16
N CYS A 69 4.12 4.75 -7.61
CA CYS A 69 5.28 3.93 -7.95
C CYS A 69 6.03 4.40 -9.21
N ARG A 70 5.39 5.15 -10.11
CA ARG A 70 6.08 5.80 -11.24
C ARG A 70 6.98 6.94 -10.75
N ASP A 71 6.50 7.69 -9.78
CA ASP A 71 7.20 8.86 -9.24
C ASP A 71 8.27 8.44 -8.21
N HIS A 72 8.07 7.28 -7.55
CA HIS A 72 8.93 6.74 -6.49
C HIS A 72 9.30 5.26 -6.73
N PRO A 73 10.06 4.92 -7.79
CA PRO A 73 10.25 3.53 -8.21
C PRO A 73 11.07 2.66 -7.24
N THR A 74 11.87 3.27 -6.37
CA THR A 74 12.71 2.58 -5.37
C THR A 74 12.02 2.41 -4.02
N ASP A 75 10.89 3.07 -3.81
CA ASP A 75 10.12 2.96 -2.57
C ASP A 75 9.48 1.58 -2.48
N LYS A 76 9.28 1.11 -1.26
CA LYS A 76 8.39 -0.04 -0.99
C LYS A 76 6.92 0.36 -1.11
N VAL A 77 6.08 -0.59 -1.49
CA VAL A 77 4.62 -0.38 -1.64
C VAL A 77 3.96 0.11 -0.35
N ILE A 78 4.45 -0.29 0.83
CA ILE A 78 3.94 0.24 2.12
C ILE A 78 4.06 1.76 2.24
N TRP A 79 5.08 2.39 1.64
CA TRP A 79 5.21 3.85 1.66
C TRP A 79 4.13 4.53 0.82
N ALA A 80 3.73 3.91 -0.29
CA ALA A 80 2.59 4.37 -1.07
C ALA A 80 1.30 4.36 -0.22
N SER A 81 1.11 3.31 0.61
CA SER A 81 -0.02 3.24 1.55
C SER A 81 0.02 4.35 2.60
N MET A 82 1.19 4.65 3.16
CA MET A 82 1.34 5.73 4.15
C MET A 82 1.10 7.10 3.53
N ALA A 83 1.60 7.33 2.32
CA ALA A 83 1.31 8.54 1.55
C ALA A 83 -0.20 8.66 1.26
N LEU A 84 -0.87 7.55 0.95
CA LEU A 84 -2.31 7.54 0.71
C LEU A 84 -3.11 7.88 1.97
N ILE A 85 -2.73 7.34 3.13
CA ILE A 85 -3.32 7.72 4.42
C ILE A 85 -3.23 9.23 4.62
N ASN A 86 -2.08 9.84 4.31
CA ASN A 86 -1.90 11.28 4.44
C ASN A 86 -2.76 12.08 3.45
N GLU A 87 -2.92 11.61 2.21
CA GLU A 87 -3.78 12.23 1.18
C GLU A 87 -5.28 12.12 1.54
N LEU A 88 -5.70 10.99 2.12
CA LEU A 88 -7.08 10.74 2.55
C LEU A 88 -7.45 11.47 3.85
N GLY A 89 -6.54 12.25 4.43
CA GLY A 89 -6.80 12.99 5.67
C GLY A 89 -6.79 12.10 6.91
N GLY A 90 -6.03 11.00 6.88
CA GLY A 90 -5.81 10.13 8.02
C GLY A 90 -5.42 10.91 9.28
N TYR A 91 -5.82 10.40 10.43
CA TYR A 91 -5.71 11.13 11.70
C TYR A 91 -4.30 11.67 11.93
N ARG A 92 -4.22 12.99 12.07
CA ARG A 92 -3.02 13.69 12.50
C ARG A 92 -3.22 14.09 13.96
N PRO A 93 -2.38 13.60 14.89
CA PRO A 93 -2.43 14.08 16.24
C PRO A 93 -2.27 15.61 16.28
N PRO A 94 -2.99 16.33 17.17
CA PRO A 94 -3.04 17.80 17.18
C PRO A 94 -1.65 18.49 17.23
N TYR A 95 -0.63 17.79 17.70
CA TYR A 95 0.74 18.27 17.89
C TYR A 95 1.66 18.11 16.67
N MET A 96 1.20 17.53 15.56
CA MET A 96 1.99 17.38 14.31
C MET A 96 1.74 18.47 13.26
N ASN A 97 0.94 19.49 13.57
CA ASN A 97 0.84 20.68 12.72
C ASN A 97 2.04 21.60 12.99
N LYS A 98 3.14 21.39 12.25
CA LYS A 98 4.20 22.39 12.08
C LYS A 98 4.47 22.58 10.60
#